data_AF-E3VX81-F1
#
_entry.id   AF-E3VX81-F1
#
_cell.length_a   1.000
_cell.length_b   1.000
_cell.length_c   1.000
_cell.angle_alpha   90.00
_cell.angle_beta   90.00
_cell.angle_gamma   90.00
#
_symmetry.space_group_name_H-M   'P 1'
#
loop_
_entity.id
_entity.type
_entity.pdbx_description
1 polymer ?
#
loop_
_entity_poly.entity_id
_entity_poly.type
_entity_poly.pdbx_seq_one_letter_code
_entity_poly.pdbx_strand_id
1 'polypeptide(L)'
;VDQLTNDKARVEVERDNLTEDIMRLREKLQEEMLQREEAEGTLQSFRQDVDNACLSRLDLERKVESLQEEIAFLKKLHDEEIQELQAQIQEQHVQIDMDVSKPDLTAALRDVRQQYESVAAKNLQEAEEWYKSKFADLSEAANRNNDALRQAKQESNEYRRQVQSLTCEVDALKGTNESLERQMREMEENFAVEAANYQDTIGRLQDEIQNMKEEMARHLREYQDLLNVKMALDIEIATYRKLLEGEESRISLPLPNFSSLNLRETNLESLPLIDTHSKRTLLIKTVETRDGQVINETSQHHDDLE
;
A
#
# COMPACT_ATOMS: atom_id res chain seq x y z
N VAL A 1 -46.31 -3.74 9.11
CA VAL A 1 -45.60 -4.97 8.68
C VAL A 1 -45.34 -4.90 7.18
N ASP A 2 -46.36 -4.74 6.34
CA ASP A 2 -46.22 -4.71 4.88
C ASP A 2 -45.28 -3.62 4.33
N GLN A 3 -45.28 -2.41 4.92
CA GLN A 3 -44.33 -1.34 4.55
C GLN A 3 -42.87 -1.73 4.82
N LEU A 4 -42.59 -2.31 6.00
CA LEU A 4 -41.25 -2.79 6.36
C LEU A 4 -40.81 -3.95 5.46
N THR A 5 -41.73 -4.83 5.07
CA THR A 5 -41.46 -5.93 4.14
C THR A 5 -41.11 -5.41 2.74
N ASN A 6 -41.82 -4.39 2.26
CA ASN A 6 -41.51 -3.74 0.98
C ASN A 6 -40.19 -2.98 1.01
N ASP A 7 -39.90 -2.24 2.09
CA ASP A 7 -38.62 -1.55 2.26
C ASP A 7 -37.46 -2.55 2.34
N LYS A 8 -37.63 -3.68 3.04
CA LYS A 8 -36.65 -4.76 3.08
C LYS A 8 -36.38 -5.34 1.68
N ALA A 9 -37.44 -5.64 0.93
CA ALA A 9 -37.30 -6.14 -0.45
C ALA A 9 -36.59 -5.14 -1.37
N ARG A 10 -36.86 -3.83 -1.22
CA ARG A 10 -36.16 -2.78 -1.97
C ARG A 10 -34.66 -2.77 -1.64
N VAL A 11 -34.30 -2.80 -0.36
CA VAL A 11 -32.89 -2.80 0.08
C VAL A 11 -32.17 -4.08 -0.38
N GLU A 12 -32.83 -5.24 -0.37
CA GLU A 12 -32.27 -6.49 -0.88
C GLU A 12 -31.94 -6.40 -2.38
N VAL A 13 -32.85 -5.84 -3.19
CA VAL A 13 -32.61 -5.60 -4.61
C VAL A 13 -31.48 -4.59 -4.84
N GLU A 14 -31.44 -3.49 -4.07
CA GLU A 14 -30.34 -2.53 -4.14
C GLU A 14 -28.99 -3.15 -3.79
N ARG A 15 -28.93 -3.99 -2.74
CA ARG A 15 -27.73 -4.74 -2.36
C ARG A 15 -27.27 -5.68 -3.48
N ASP A 16 -28.21 -6.40 -4.09
CA ASP A 16 -27.88 -7.37 -5.14
C ASP A 16 -27.36 -6.65 -6.39
N ASN A 17 -27.99 -5.53 -6.79
CA ASN A 17 -27.51 -4.68 -7.88
C ASN A 17 -26.10 -4.13 -7.61
N LEU A 18 -25.84 -3.62 -6.39
CA LEU A 18 -24.51 -3.15 -6.00
C LEU A 18 -23.48 -4.28 -6.01
N THR A 19 -23.88 -5.49 -5.63
CA THR A 19 -23.01 -6.67 -5.66
C THR A 19 -22.62 -7.03 -7.11
N GLU A 20 -23.59 -7.03 -8.04
CA GLU A 20 -23.31 -7.22 -9.47
C GLU A 20 -22.37 -6.13 -10.02
N ASP A 21 -22.59 -4.86 -9.66
CA ASP A 21 -21.75 -3.76 -10.12
C ASP A 21 -20.31 -3.88 -9.58
N ILE A 22 -20.14 -4.29 -8.32
CA ILE A 22 -18.82 -4.60 -7.75
C ILE A 22 -18.16 -5.74 -8.52
N MET A 23 -18.89 -6.80 -8.87
CA MET A 23 -18.34 -7.90 -9.67
C MET A 23 -17.90 -7.44 -11.06
N ARG A 24 -18.74 -6.67 -11.76
CA ARG A 24 -18.40 -6.10 -13.09
C ARG A 24 -17.18 -5.18 -13.02
N LEU A 25 -17.06 -4.35 -11.98
CA LEU A 25 -15.91 -3.47 -11.79
C LEU A 25 -14.63 -4.26 -11.50
N ARG A 26 -14.72 -5.36 -10.74
CA ARG A 26 -13.58 -6.26 -10.49
C ARG A 26 -13.11 -6.95 -11.76
N GLU A 27 -14.03 -7.45 -12.58
CA GLU A 27 -13.72 -8.07 -13.87
C GLU A 27 -13.02 -7.09 -14.80
N LYS A 28 -13.59 -5.88 -14.97
CA LYS A 28 -12.96 -4.81 -15.77
C LYS A 28 -11.58 -4.43 -15.25
N LEU A 29 -11.40 -4.31 -13.92
CA LEU A 29 -10.10 -4.01 -13.33
C LEU A 29 -9.08 -5.10 -13.68
N GLN A 30 -9.48 -6.37 -13.63
CA GLN A 30 -8.62 -7.49 -13.97
C GLN A 30 -8.24 -7.50 -15.45
N GLU A 31 -9.19 -7.21 -16.35
CA GLU A 31 -8.94 -7.06 -17.78
C GLU A 31 -7.96 -5.91 -18.07
N GLU A 32 -8.16 -4.74 -17.47
CA GLU A 32 -7.27 -3.58 -17.62
C GLU A 32 -5.87 -3.87 -17.07
N MET A 33 -5.76 -4.62 -15.97
CA MET A 33 -4.47 -5.06 -15.45
C MET A 33 -3.73 -5.96 -16.45
N LEU A 34 -4.42 -6.95 -17.04
CA LEU A 34 -3.83 -7.85 -18.04
C LEU A 34 -3.40 -7.08 -19.29
N GLN A 35 -4.23 -6.16 -19.79
CA GLN A 35 -3.88 -5.30 -20.93
C GLN A 35 -2.68 -4.41 -20.63
N ARG A 36 -2.59 -3.87 -19.40
CA ARG A 36 -1.42 -3.08 -18.97
C ARG A 36 -0.16 -3.93 -18.95
N GLU A 37 -0.21 -5.13 -18.40
CA GLU A 37 0.93 -6.06 -18.37
C GLU A 37 1.39 -6.44 -19.78
N GLU A 38 0.47 -6.71 -20.71
CA GLU A 38 0.77 -7.01 -22.11
C GLU A 38 1.42 -5.81 -22.82
N ALA A 39 0.89 -4.61 -22.59
CA ALA A 39 1.44 -3.37 -23.15
C ALA A 39 2.83 -3.05 -22.58
N GLU A 40 3.04 -3.25 -21.27
CA GLU A 40 4.34 -3.10 -20.61
C GLU A 40 5.36 -4.11 -21.14
N GLY A 41 4.97 -5.36 -21.35
CA GLY A 41 5.80 -6.39 -21.97
C GLY A 41 6.21 -6.03 -23.41
N THR A 42 5.27 -5.55 -24.21
CA THR A 42 5.53 -5.09 -25.59
C THR A 42 6.44 -3.86 -25.63
N LEU A 43 6.26 -2.92 -24.68
CA LEU A 43 7.15 -1.77 -24.57
C LEU A 43 8.58 -2.19 -24.21
N GLN A 44 8.73 -3.19 -23.33
CA GLN A 44 10.04 -3.72 -22.96
C GLN A 44 10.74 -4.39 -24.15
N SER A 45 10.02 -5.18 -24.97
CA SER A 45 10.61 -5.77 -26.18
C SER A 45 11.03 -4.71 -27.18
N PHE A 46 10.21 -3.67 -27.41
CA PHE A 46 10.58 -2.58 -28.31
C PHE A 46 11.81 -1.80 -27.83
N ARG A 47 11.97 -1.60 -26.51
CA ARG A 47 13.20 -0.98 -25.98
C ARG A 47 14.42 -1.84 -26.29
N GLN A 48 14.33 -3.15 -26.11
CA GLN A 48 15.41 -4.08 -26.44
C GLN A 48 15.74 -4.04 -27.95
N ASP A 49 14.73 -3.99 -28.81
CA ASP A 49 14.92 -3.89 -30.26
C ASP A 49 15.61 -2.58 -30.66
N VAL A 50 15.26 -1.46 -30.02
CA VAL A 50 15.93 -0.16 -30.23
C VAL A 50 17.38 -0.22 -29.80
N ASP A 51 17.68 -0.81 -28.64
CA ASP A 51 19.06 -0.96 -28.15
C ASP A 51 19.89 -1.83 -29.10
N ASN A 52 19.34 -2.96 -29.56
CA ASN A 52 19.98 -3.83 -30.54
C ASN A 52 20.24 -3.13 -31.89
N ALA A 53 19.26 -2.36 -32.37
CA ALA A 53 19.40 -1.58 -33.60
C ALA A 53 20.45 -0.46 -33.44
N CYS A 54 20.54 0.17 -32.27
CA CYS A 54 21.54 1.17 -31.96
C CYS A 54 22.96 0.58 -31.98
N LEU A 55 23.16 -0.61 -31.38
CA LEU A 55 24.43 -1.33 -31.43
C LEU A 55 24.82 -1.69 -32.86
N SER A 56 23.89 -2.26 -33.64
CA SER A 56 24.15 -2.60 -35.04
C SER A 56 24.49 -1.37 -35.89
N ARG A 57 23.82 -0.23 -35.65
CA ARG A 57 24.14 1.04 -36.31
C ARG A 57 25.56 1.49 -35.99
N LEU A 58 25.95 1.44 -34.73
CA LEU A 58 27.27 1.87 -34.26
C LEU A 58 28.40 0.99 -34.83
N ASP A 59 28.18 -0.33 -34.92
CA ASP A 59 29.13 -1.25 -35.55
C ASP A 59 29.29 -0.97 -37.05
N LEU A 60 28.18 -0.67 -37.75
CA LEU A 60 28.22 -0.27 -39.16
C LEU A 60 28.91 1.07 -39.36
N GLU A 61 28.66 2.07 -38.50
CA GLU A 61 29.35 3.37 -38.51
C GLU A 61 30.87 3.19 -38.38
N ARG A 62 31.33 2.41 -37.40
CA ARG A 62 32.75 2.06 -37.24
C ARG A 62 33.33 1.36 -38.47
N LYS A 63 32.56 0.45 -39.09
CA LYS A 63 33.02 -0.24 -40.29
C LYS A 63 33.16 0.72 -41.47
N VAL A 64 32.24 1.67 -41.62
CA VAL A 64 32.33 2.74 -42.63
C VAL A 64 33.57 3.61 -42.40
N GLU A 65 33.81 4.05 -41.17
CA GLU A 65 35.00 4.84 -40.82
C GLU A 65 36.29 4.08 -41.15
N SER A 66 36.40 2.82 -40.72
CA SER A 66 37.56 1.97 -41.02
C SER A 66 37.80 1.80 -42.52
N LEU A 67 36.74 1.60 -43.32
CA LEU A 67 36.89 1.50 -44.78
C LEU A 67 37.27 2.83 -45.42
N GLN A 68 36.81 3.95 -44.89
CA GLN A 68 37.22 5.29 -45.35
C GLN A 68 38.70 5.55 -45.07
N GLU A 69 39.18 5.17 -43.89
CA GLU A 69 40.61 5.24 -43.54
C GLU A 69 41.46 4.36 -44.46
N GLU A 70 41.01 3.14 -44.76
CA GLU A 70 41.69 2.23 -45.69
C GLU A 70 41.77 2.81 -47.10
N ILE A 71 40.67 3.40 -47.61
CA ILE A 71 40.66 4.08 -48.91
C ILE A 71 41.63 5.26 -48.92
N ALA A 72 41.65 6.06 -47.85
CA ALA A 72 42.55 7.20 -47.74
C ALA A 72 44.02 6.76 -47.71
N PHE A 73 44.32 5.69 -46.97
CA PHE A 73 45.65 5.09 -46.92
C PHE A 73 46.10 4.58 -48.31
N LEU A 74 45.27 3.81 -49.00
CA LEU A 74 45.58 3.30 -50.34
C LEU A 74 45.81 4.40 -51.37
N LYS A 75 45.02 5.48 -51.32
CA LYS A 75 45.23 6.65 -52.18
C LYS A 75 46.58 7.30 -51.92
N LYS A 76 46.92 7.53 -50.65
CA LYS A 76 48.21 8.12 -50.28
C LYS A 76 49.38 7.24 -50.70
N LEU A 77 49.29 5.93 -50.48
CA LEU A 77 50.30 4.97 -50.92
C LEU A 77 50.50 5.02 -52.44
N HIS A 78 49.40 5.05 -53.20
CA HIS A 78 49.48 5.12 -54.66
C HIS A 78 50.09 6.43 -55.15
N ASP A 79 49.75 7.56 -54.52
CA ASP A 79 50.36 8.86 -54.84
C ASP A 79 51.87 8.87 -54.55
N GLU A 80 52.32 8.22 -53.46
CA GLU A 80 53.74 8.04 -53.13
C GLU A 80 54.46 7.14 -54.14
N GLU A 81 53.88 6.00 -54.52
CA GLU A 81 54.42 5.10 -55.55
C GLU A 81 54.55 5.80 -56.92
N ILE A 82 53.56 6.61 -57.31
CA ILE A 82 53.62 7.41 -58.54
C ILE A 82 54.77 8.42 -58.46
N GLN A 83 54.94 9.12 -57.33
CA GLN A 83 56.03 10.08 -57.16
C GLN A 83 57.40 9.39 -57.24
N GLU A 84 57.56 8.22 -56.63
CA GLU A 84 58.79 7.45 -56.68
C GLU A 84 59.12 6.99 -58.11
N LEU A 85 58.14 6.45 -58.83
CA LEU A 85 58.32 6.06 -60.23
C LEU A 85 58.65 7.25 -61.13
N GLN A 86 58.02 8.42 -60.91
CA GLN A 86 58.36 9.65 -61.62
C GLN A 86 59.79 10.11 -61.32
N ALA A 87 60.22 10.04 -60.07
CA ALA A 87 61.59 10.36 -59.67
C ALA A 87 62.61 9.41 -60.33
N GLN A 88 62.33 8.09 -60.35
CA GLN A 88 63.18 7.10 -61.02
C GLN A 88 63.29 7.37 -62.53
N ILE A 89 62.18 7.76 -63.19
CA ILE A 89 62.20 8.12 -64.62
C ILE A 89 63.03 9.39 -64.87
N GLN A 90 62.92 10.39 -63.99
CA GLN A 90 63.73 11.61 -64.08
C GLN A 90 65.22 11.33 -63.83
N GLU A 91 65.55 10.47 -62.87
CA GLU A 91 66.92 10.05 -62.57
C GLU A 91 67.52 9.25 -63.74
N GLN A 92 66.74 8.37 -64.38
CA GLN A 92 67.14 7.67 -65.61
C GLN A 92 67.31 8.60 -66.83
N HIS A 93 66.63 9.75 -66.87
CA HIS A 93 66.79 10.76 -67.93
C HIS A 93 67.99 11.71 -67.73
N VAL A 94 68.65 11.69 -66.56
CA VAL A 94 69.73 12.65 -66.20
C VAL A 94 71.12 11.99 -66.10
N GLN A 95 71.24 10.66 -66.18
CA GLN A 95 72.54 9.97 -66.14
C GLN A 95 73.05 9.50 -67.51
N ILE A 96 73.31 10.41 -68.45
CA ILE A 96 74.23 10.13 -69.57
C ILE A 96 74.97 11.43 -69.97
N ASP A 97 75.93 11.85 -69.16
CA ASP A 97 77.22 12.31 -69.69
C ASP A 97 78.22 12.36 -68.54
N MET A 98 79.20 11.46 -68.53
CA MET A 98 80.34 11.58 -67.63
C MET A 98 81.60 11.23 -68.39
N ASP A 99 82.26 12.29 -68.85
CA ASP A 99 83.56 12.26 -69.50
C ASP A 99 84.62 11.86 -68.47
N VAL A 100 85.14 10.64 -68.60
CA VAL A 100 86.09 10.05 -67.65
C VAL A 100 87.50 10.43 -68.06
N SER A 101 87.96 11.59 -67.60
CA SER A 101 89.40 11.81 -67.40
C SER A 101 89.85 10.96 -66.21
N LYS A 102 90.85 10.08 -66.41
CA LYS A 102 91.39 9.15 -65.40
C LYS A 102 91.53 9.83 -64.02
N PRO A 103 90.67 9.51 -63.03
CA PRO A 103 90.89 9.90 -61.66
C PRO A 103 91.91 8.96 -61.05
N ASP A 104 92.59 9.41 -60.00
CA ASP A 104 93.35 8.52 -59.14
C ASP A 104 92.39 7.51 -58.49
N LEU A 105 92.29 6.34 -59.12
CA LEU A 105 91.40 5.23 -58.74
C LEU A 105 91.57 4.85 -57.27
N THR A 106 92.77 5.06 -56.72
CA THR A 106 93.10 4.76 -55.32
C THR A 106 92.41 5.73 -54.36
N ALA A 107 92.33 7.01 -54.70
CA ALA A 107 91.63 8.01 -53.90
C ALA A 107 90.11 7.81 -53.96
N ALA A 108 89.55 7.57 -55.16
CA ALA A 108 88.13 7.31 -55.35
C ALA A 108 87.65 6.04 -54.64
N LEU A 109 88.42 4.94 -54.72
CA LEU A 109 88.09 3.71 -53.98
C LEU A 109 88.16 3.90 -52.46
N ARG A 110 89.06 4.76 -51.96
CA ARG A 110 89.15 5.10 -50.53
C ARG A 110 87.93 5.90 -50.07
N ASP A 111 87.50 6.89 -50.86
CA ASP A 111 86.29 7.67 -50.56
C ASP A 111 85.02 6.82 -50.61
N VAL A 112 84.87 5.95 -51.62
CA VAL A 112 83.74 5.01 -51.71
C VAL A 112 83.71 4.09 -50.48
N ARG A 113 84.86 3.58 -50.06
CA ARG A 113 84.96 2.77 -48.84
C ARG A 113 84.58 3.55 -47.59
N GLN A 114 85.05 4.79 -47.45
CA GLN A 114 84.74 5.64 -46.30
C GLN A 114 83.25 6.02 -46.25
N GLN A 115 82.62 6.27 -47.40
CA GLN A 115 81.18 6.48 -47.48
C GLN A 115 80.41 5.21 -47.08
N TYR A 116 80.83 4.04 -47.57
CA TYR A 116 80.20 2.77 -47.18
C TYR A 116 80.34 2.49 -45.69
N GLU A 117 81.52 2.68 -45.11
CA GLU A 117 81.75 2.51 -43.67
C GLU A 117 80.90 3.51 -42.86
N SER A 118 80.77 4.76 -43.33
CA SER A 118 79.91 5.77 -42.68
C SER A 118 78.43 5.41 -42.76
N VAL A 119 77.94 4.94 -43.91
CA VAL A 119 76.54 4.53 -44.08
C VAL A 119 76.24 3.27 -43.27
N ALA A 120 77.15 2.30 -43.25
CA ALA A 120 77.00 1.10 -42.42
C ALA A 120 76.97 1.43 -40.92
N ALA A 121 77.85 2.34 -40.46
CA ALA A 121 77.86 2.79 -39.06
C ALA A 121 76.57 3.54 -38.69
N LYS A 122 76.08 4.43 -39.58
CA LYS A 122 74.81 5.13 -39.38
C LYS A 122 73.63 4.16 -39.34
N ASN A 123 73.54 3.23 -40.28
CA ASN A 123 72.48 2.23 -40.33
C ASN A 123 72.45 1.36 -39.05
N LEU A 124 73.63 0.95 -38.56
CA LEU A 124 73.72 0.22 -37.29
C LEU A 124 73.22 1.04 -36.10
N GLN A 125 73.60 2.31 -36.00
CA GLN A 125 73.13 3.21 -34.95
C GLN A 125 71.61 3.44 -35.04
N GLU A 126 71.10 3.72 -36.23
CA GLU A 126 69.67 3.92 -36.48
C GLU A 126 68.87 2.66 -36.13
N ALA A 127 69.37 1.47 -36.47
CA ALA A 127 68.75 0.20 -36.10
C ALA A 127 68.75 0.01 -34.57
N GLU A 128 69.86 0.28 -33.88
CA GLU A 128 69.91 0.20 -32.42
C GLU A 128 68.94 1.17 -31.73
N GLU A 129 68.88 2.42 -32.20
CA GLU A 129 67.95 3.43 -31.68
C GLU A 129 66.49 3.03 -31.94
N TRP A 130 66.20 2.51 -33.14
CA TRP A 130 64.88 2.00 -33.49
C TRP A 130 64.47 0.82 -32.59
N TYR A 131 65.37 -0.15 -32.36
CA TYR A 131 65.11 -1.27 -31.46
C TYR A 131 64.91 -0.81 -30.01
N LYS A 132 65.73 0.11 -29.52
CA LYS A 132 65.59 0.68 -28.17
C LYS A 132 64.24 1.40 -28.02
N SER A 133 63.85 2.21 -29.00
CA SER A 133 62.55 2.89 -28.99
C SER A 133 61.41 1.88 -29.01
N LYS A 134 61.46 0.87 -29.89
CA LYS A 134 60.40 -0.16 -29.94
C LYS A 134 60.31 -0.99 -28.68
N PHE A 135 61.43 -1.31 -28.06
CA PHE A 135 61.43 -2.01 -26.78
C PHE A 135 60.83 -1.13 -25.67
N ALA A 136 61.16 0.15 -25.62
CA ALA A 136 60.59 1.09 -24.67
C ALA A 136 59.07 1.23 -24.85
N ASP A 137 58.59 1.41 -26.08
CA ASP A 137 57.16 1.49 -26.40
C ASP A 137 56.40 0.23 -25.95
N LEU A 138 56.94 -0.96 -26.25
CA LEU A 138 56.34 -2.24 -25.85
C LEU A 138 56.34 -2.41 -24.33
N SER A 139 57.43 -2.04 -23.66
CA SER A 139 57.51 -2.12 -22.20
C SER A 139 56.52 -1.17 -21.53
N GLU A 140 56.36 0.04 -22.06
CA GLU A 140 55.42 1.03 -21.54
C GLU A 140 53.97 0.59 -21.79
N ALA A 141 53.66 0.05 -22.97
CA ALA A 141 52.35 -0.52 -23.28
C ALA A 141 52.01 -1.71 -22.36
N ALA A 142 52.98 -2.60 -22.09
CA ALA A 142 52.80 -3.72 -21.17
C ALA A 142 52.53 -3.25 -19.73
N ASN A 143 53.23 -2.22 -19.26
CA ASN A 143 53.00 -1.62 -17.94
C ASN A 143 51.60 -0.99 -17.84
N ARG A 144 51.19 -0.19 -18.83
CA ARG A 144 49.84 0.40 -18.88
C ARG A 144 48.74 -0.67 -18.85
N ASN A 145 48.92 -1.76 -19.60
CA ASN A 145 47.96 -2.86 -19.59
C ASN A 145 47.93 -3.56 -18.22
N ASN A 146 49.08 -3.76 -17.58
CA ASN A 146 49.14 -4.34 -16.23
C ASN A 146 48.42 -3.48 -15.19
N ASP A 147 48.62 -2.16 -15.24
CA ASP A 147 47.94 -1.21 -14.36
C ASP A 147 46.44 -1.17 -14.60
N ALA A 148 46.00 -1.14 -15.87
CA ALA A 148 44.57 -1.22 -16.22
C ALA A 148 43.94 -2.52 -15.73
N LEU A 149 44.62 -3.66 -15.88
CA LEU A 149 44.16 -4.95 -15.38
C LEU A 149 44.08 -4.98 -13.85
N ARG A 150 45.05 -4.36 -13.16
CA ARG A 150 45.06 -4.24 -11.70
C ARG A 150 43.89 -3.38 -11.22
N GLN A 151 43.64 -2.26 -11.87
CA GLN A 151 42.51 -1.38 -11.56
C GLN A 151 41.17 -2.08 -11.78
N ALA A 152 40.98 -2.74 -12.92
CA ALA A 152 39.76 -3.51 -13.20
C ALA A 152 39.51 -4.62 -12.17
N LYS A 153 40.58 -5.31 -11.72
CA LYS A 153 40.49 -6.30 -10.63
C LYS A 153 40.11 -5.67 -9.29
N GLN A 154 40.61 -4.48 -8.99
CA GLN A 154 40.27 -3.77 -7.76
C GLN A 154 38.80 -3.33 -7.77
N GLU A 155 38.34 -2.74 -8.87
CA GLU A 155 36.94 -2.35 -9.07
C GLU A 155 35.99 -3.55 -8.98
N SER A 156 36.33 -4.67 -9.63
CA SER A 156 35.56 -5.91 -9.53
C SER A 156 35.44 -6.43 -8.09
N ASN A 157 36.52 -6.33 -7.30
CA ASN A 157 36.47 -6.72 -5.88
C ASN A 157 35.64 -5.75 -5.03
N GLU A 158 35.68 -4.45 -5.34
CA GLU A 158 34.86 -3.45 -4.65
C GLU A 158 33.37 -3.68 -4.92
N TYR A 159 32.98 -3.89 -6.19
CA TYR A 159 31.61 -4.25 -6.54
C TYR A 159 31.17 -5.55 -5.87
N ARG A 160 32.04 -6.56 -5.79
CA ARG A 160 31.72 -7.80 -5.07
C ARG A 160 31.46 -7.57 -3.58
N ARG A 161 32.24 -6.69 -2.93
CA ARG A 161 32.02 -6.30 -1.53
C ARG A 161 30.73 -5.51 -1.36
N GLN A 162 30.43 -4.59 -2.27
CA GLN A 162 29.20 -3.80 -2.24
C GLN A 162 27.96 -4.69 -2.38
N VAL A 163 27.99 -5.65 -3.31
CA VAL A 163 26.94 -6.65 -3.47
C VAL A 163 26.75 -7.43 -2.18
N GLN A 164 27.82 -7.94 -1.56
CA GLN A 164 27.72 -8.67 -0.29
C GLN A 164 27.12 -7.79 0.84
N SER A 165 27.54 -6.53 0.94
CA SER A 165 27.00 -5.59 1.94
C SER A 165 25.51 -5.34 1.74
N LEU A 166 25.08 -5.07 0.50
CA LEU A 166 23.69 -4.84 0.17
C LEU A 166 22.84 -6.10 0.39
N THR A 167 23.35 -7.28 0.06
CA THR A 167 22.65 -8.55 0.36
C THR A 167 22.43 -8.72 1.86
N CYS A 168 23.46 -8.48 2.68
CA CYS A 168 23.32 -8.54 4.14
C CYS A 168 22.31 -7.53 4.68
N GLU A 169 22.28 -6.31 4.14
CA GLU A 169 21.31 -5.28 4.52
C GLU A 169 19.88 -5.69 4.15
N VAL A 170 19.67 -6.23 2.95
CA VAL A 170 18.37 -6.76 2.50
C VAL A 170 17.90 -7.88 3.42
N ASP A 171 18.77 -8.83 3.76
CA ASP A 171 18.41 -9.96 4.63
C ASP A 171 18.11 -9.48 6.07
N ALA A 172 18.84 -8.49 6.57
CA ALA A 172 18.56 -7.87 7.85
C ALA A 172 17.18 -7.16 7.85
N LEU A 173 16.87 -6.38 6.81
CA LEU A 173 15.59 -5.69 6.66
C LEU A 173 14.41 -6.66 6.48
N LYS A 174 14.62 -7.79 5.78
CA LYS A 174 13.62 -8.86 5.72
C LYS A 174 13.35 -9.44 7.10
N GLY A 175 14.40 -9.73 7.87
CA GLY A 175 14.27 -10.24 9.24
C GLY A 175 13.55 -9.27 10.18
N THR A 176 13.82 -7.95 10.06
CA THR A 176 13.09 -6.95 10.86
C THR A 176 11.63 -6.84 10.43
N ASN A 177 11.34 -6.90 9.13
CA ASN A 177 9.97 -6.88 8.63
C ASN A 177 9.16 -8.10 9.11
N GLU A 178 9.71 -9.31 8.98
CA GLU A 178 9.09 -10.53 9.51
C GLU A 178 8.84 -10.47 11.03
N SER A 179 9.74 -9.83 11.78
CA SER A 179 9.57 -9.58 13.22
C SER A 179 8.40 -8.63 13.51
N LEU A 180 8.33 -7.52 12.78
CA LEU A 180 7.26 -6.54 12.94
C LEU A 180 5.89 -7.10 12.53
N GLU A 181 5.82 -7.83 11.41
CA GLU A 181 4.58 -8.50 11.00
C GLU A 181 4.11 -9.52 12.04
N ARG A 182 5.03 -10.25 12.68
CA ARG A 182 4.68 -11.19 13.76
C ARG A 182 4.14 -10.44 14.98
N GLN A 183 4.81 -9.37 15.41
CA GLN A 183 4.33 -8.54 16.52
C GLN A 183 2.96 -7.92 16.23
N MET A 184 2.72 -7.49 15.00
CA MET A 184 1.42 -6.96 14.57
C MET A 184 0.33 -8.03 14.66
N ARG A 185 0.58 -9.24 14.13
CA ARG A 185 -0.37 -10.36 14.24
C ARG A 185 -0.67 -10.76 15.68
N GLU A 186 0.36 -10.84 16.53
CA GLU A 186 0.20 -11.13 17.96
C GLU A 186 -0.63 -10.05 18.66
N MET A 187 -0.42 -8.77 18.31
CA MET A 187 -1.20 -7.66 18.84
C MET A 187 -2.67 -7.71 18.38
N GLU A 188 -2.92 -7.99 17.11
CA GLU A 188 -4.28 -8.16 16.56
C GLU A 188 -5.01 -9.33 17.24
N GLU A 189 -4.33 -10.46 17.45
CA GLU A 189 -4.90 -11.62 18.15
C GLU A 189 -5.23 -11.28 19.62
N ASN A 190 -4.31 -10.61 20.33
CA ASN A 190 -4.56 -10.17 21.71
C ASN A 190 -5.77 -9.22 21.79
N PHE A 191 -5.87 -8.25 20.88
CA PHE A 191 -7.03 -7.35 20.85
C PHE A 191 -8.33 -8.06 20.49
N ALA A 192 -8.30 -9.04 19.59
CA ALA A 192 -9.47 -9.84 19.26
C ALA A 192 -9.97 -10.64 20.48
N VAL A 193 -9.04 -11.22 21.27
CA VAL A 193 -9.36 -11.91 22.52
C VAL A 193 -9.92 -10.94 23.57
N GLU A 194 -9.32 -9.77 23.74
CA GLU A 194 -9.84 -8.75 24.66
C GLU A 194 -11.24 -8.27 24.27
N ALA A 195 -11.48 -8.02 22.99
CA ALA A 195 -12.79 -7.64 22.47
C ALA A 195 -13.85 -8.73 22.72
N ALA A 196 -13.50 -10.00 22.50
CA ALA A 196 -14.37 -11.13 22.82
C ALA A 196 -14.69 -11.19 24.32
N ASN A 197 -13.70 -11.01 25.19
CA ASN A 197 -13.91 -10.98 26.65
C ASN A 197 -14.84 -9.83 27.09
N TYR A 198 -14.72 -8.65 26.47
CA TYR A 198 -15.64 -7.54 26.74
C TYR A 198 -17.05 -7.85 26.26
N GLN A 199 -17.20 -8.46 25.08
CA GLN A 199 -18.50 -8.86 24.55
C GLN A 199 -19.18 -9.90 25.45
N ASP A 200 -18.44 -10.88 25.94
CA ASP A 200 -18.94 -11.88 26.91
C ASP A 200 -19.37 -11.22 28.22
N THR A 201 -18.59 -10.25 28.70
CA THR A 201 -18.92 -9.48 29.92
C THR A 201 -20.19 -8.66 29.72
N ILE A 202 -20.36 -8.02 28.56
CA ILE A 202 -21.59 -7.30 28.19
C ILE A 202 -22.78 -8.26 28.16
N GLY A 203 -22.63 -9.43 27.51
CA GLY A 203 -23.67 -10.44 27.45
C GLY A 203 -24.13 -10.88 28.84
N ARG A 204 -23.18 -11.23 29.73
CA ARG A 204 -23.50 -11.59 31.12
C ARG A 204 -24.27 -10.49 31.86
N LEU A 205 -23.86 -9.23 31.71
CA LEU A 205 -24.54 -8.10 32.34
C LEU A 205 -25.94 -7.87 31.76
N GLN A 206 -26.12 -8.07 30.46
CA GLN A 206 -27.44 -7.98 29.81
C GLN A 206 -28.39 -9.07 30.34
N ASP A 207 -27.90 -10.30 30.49
CA ASP A 207 -28.66 -11.41 31.06
C ASP A 207 -29.05 -11.15 32.52
N GLU A 208 -28.13 -10.60 33.33
CA GLU A 208 -28.42 -10.19 34.71
C GLU A 208 -29.51 -9.11 34.77
N ILE A 209 -29.43 -8.09 33.90
CA ILE A 209 -30.46 -7.04 33.82
C ILE A 209 -31.81 -7.65 33.42
N GLN A 210 -31.83 -8.58 32.47
CA GLN A 210 -33.06 -9.23 32.03
C GLN A 210 -33.69 -10.06 33.15
N ASN A 211 -32.89 -10.88 33.84
CA ASN A 211 -33.34 -11.65 35.00
C ASN A 211 -33.94 -10.75 36.09
N MET A 212 -33.25 -9.66 36.45
CA MET A 212 -33.75 -8.70 37.45
C MET A 212 -35.06 -8.02 37.03
N LYS A 213 -35.24 -7.72 35.73
CA LYS A 213 -36.50 -7.18 35.21
C LYS A 213 -37.65 -8.19 35.33
N GLU A 214 -37.38 -9.46 35.03
CA GLU A 214 -38.37 -10.54 35.15
C GLU A 214 -38.77 -10.78 36.61
N GLU A 215 -37.79 -10.79 37.52
CA GLU A 215 -38.03 -10.87 38.96
C GLU A 215 -38.87 -9.68 39.46
N MET A 216 -38.54 -8.47 39.03
CA MET A 216 -39.31 -7.26 39.38
C MET A 216 -40.74 -7.34 38.87
N ALA A 217 -40.96 -7.79 37.63
CA ALA A 217 -42.29 -7.98 37.06
C ALA A 217 -43.08 -9.09 37.78
N ARG A 218 -42.41 -10.14 38.26
CA ARG A 218 -43.02 -11.18 39.10
C ARG A 218 -43.48 -10.59 40.44
N HIS A 219 -42.61 -9.85 41.12
CA HIS A 219 -42.98 -9.20 42.39
C HIS A 219 -44.13 -8.22 42.21
N LEU A 220 -44.16 -7.44 41.13
CA LEU A 220 -45.25 -6.50 40.87
C LEU A 220 -46.60 -7.22 40.75
N ARG A 221 -46.63 -8.39 40.10
CA ARG A 221 -47.82 -9.25 40.02
C ARG A 221 -48.23 -9.78 41.40
N GLU A 222 -47.27 -10.31 42.16
CA GLU A 222 -47.52 -10.81 43.53
C GLU A 222 -48.08 -9.70 44.44
N TYR A 223 -47.56 -8.46 44.33
CA TYR A 223 -48.08 -7.30 45.05
C TYR A 223 -49.51 -6.93 44.64
N GLN A 224 -49.82 -6.95 43.33
CA GLN A 224 -51.17 -6.68 42.84
C GLN A 224 -52.17 -7.74 43.33
N ASP A 225 -51.79 -9.02 43.30
CA ASP A 225 -52.63 -10.12 43.81
C ASP A 225 -52.89 -9.97 45.31
N LEU A 226 -51.87 -9.62 46.09
CA LEU A 226 -52.02 -9.35 47.52
C LEU A 226 -52.90 -8.13 47.79
N LEU A 227 -52.78 -7.07 46.99
CA LEU A 227 -53.64 -5.89 47.07
C LEU A 227 -55.11 -6.25 46.78
N ASN A 228 -55.36 -7.07 45.76
CA ASN A 228 -56.70 -7.55 45.42
C ASN A 228 -57.32 -8.32 46.59
N VAL A 229 -56.55 -9.22 47.23
CA VAL A 229 -56.98 -9.93 48.45
C VAL A 229 -57.29 -8.95 49.58
N LYS A 230 -56.43 -7.94 49.81
CA LYS A 230 -56.66 -6.92 50.83
C LYS A 230 -57.95 -6.13 50.57
N MET A 231 -58.23 -5.75 49.33
CA MET A 231 -59.47 -5.06 48.97
C MET A 231 -60.70 -5.93 49.20
N ALA A 232 -60.64 -7.22 48.86
CA ALA A 232 -61.72 -8.16 49.15
C ALA A 232 -61.98 -8.25 50.67
N LEU A 233 -60.92 -8.33 51.48
CA LEU A 233 -61.03 -8.31 52.94
C LEU A 233 -61.62 -7.00 53.48
N ASP A 234 -61.26 -5.84 52.91
CA ASP A 234 -61.85 -4.56 53.32
C ASP A 234 -63.36 -4.53 53.04
N ILE A 235 -63.79 -5.06 51.89
CA ILE A 235 -65.21 -5.18 51.53
C ILE A 235 -65.91 -6.11 52.53
N GLU A 236 -65.32 -7.28 52.81
CA GLU A 236 -65.86 -8.21 53.81
C GLU A 236 -66.02 -7.53 55.18
N ILE A 237 -64.98 -6.83 55.67
CA ILE A 237 -65.02 -6.08 56.93
C ILE A 237 -66.14 -5.02 56.91
N ALA A 238 -66.30 -4.28 55.80
CA ALA A 238 -67.35 -3.29 55.67
C ALA A 238 -68.75 -3.92 55.69
N THR A 239 -68.93 -5.08 55.06
CA THR A 239 -70.20 -5.83 55.11
C THR A 239 -70.48 -6.36 56.51
N TYR A 240 -69.48 -6.94 57.20
CA TYR A 240 -69.61 -7.40 58.58
C TYR A 240 -70.00 -6.24 59.51
N ARG A 241 -69.37 -5.07 59.39
CA ARG A 241 -69.73 -3.85 60.13
C ARG A 241 -71.20 -3.45 59.90
N LYS A 242 -71.66 -3.43 58.65
CA LYS A 242 -73.05 -3.09 58.30
C LYS A 242 -74.07 -4.10 58.86
N LEU A 243 -73.75 -5.40 58.87
CA LEU A 243 -74.62 -6.42 59.48
C LEU A 243 -74.72 -6.23 60.99
N LEU A 244 -73.61 -5.92 61.67
CA LEU A 244 -73.56 -5.63 63.10
C LEU A 244 -74.41 -4.40 63.45
N GLU A 245 -74.28 -3.29 62.71
CA GLU A 245 -75.12 -2.09 62.88
C GLU A 245 -76.63 -2.38 62.68
N GLY A 246 -76.98 -3.29 61.77
CA GLY A 246 -78.35 -3.73 61.53
C GLY A 246 -78.94 -4.68 62.60
N GLU A 247 -78.10 -5.42 63.33
CA GLU A 247 -78.50 -6.16 64.54
C GLU A 247 -78.67 -5.21 65.74
N GLU A 248 -77.76 -4.24 65.92
CA GLU A 248 -77.89 -3.21 66.95
C GLU A 248 -79.16 -2.36 66.76
N SER A 249 -79.54 -2.08 65.51
CA SER A 249 -80.80 -1.40 65.17
C SER A 249 -82.05 -2.26 65.49
N ARG A 250 -81.96 -3.58 65.45
CA ARG A 250 -83.07 -4.49 65.83
C ARG A 250 -83.17 -4.68 67.34
N ILE A 251 -82.04 -4.64 68.05
CA ILE A 251 -81.99 -4.73 69.51
C ILE A 251 -82.43 -3.40 70.16
N SER A 252 -82.29 -2.27 69.45
CA SER A 252 -82.62 -0.92 69.95
C SER A 252 -84.06 -0.43 69.66
N LEU A 253 -84.95 -1.24 69.08
CA LEU A 253 -86.39 -0.91 69.02
C LEU A 253 -87.23 -1.64 70.09
N PRO A 254 -88.02 -0.91 70.91
CA PRO A 254 -89.11 -1.48 71.71
C PRO A 254 -90.39 -1.67 70.88
N LEU A 255 -91.11 -2.80 71.05
CA LEU A 255 -92.47 -3.03 70.48
C LEU A 255 -93.57 -2.58 71.47
N PRO A 256 -94.78 -2.17 71.02
CA PRO A 256 -95.14 -1.08 70.10
C PRO A 256 -96.09 -0.05 70.77
N ASN A 257 -96.34 1.11 70.13
CA ASN A 257 -97.71 1.65 70.03
C ASN A 257 -97.90 2.57 68.81
N PHE A 258 -99.09 2.46 68.20
CA PHE A 258 -99.53 3.01 66.91
C PHE A 258 -99.46 4.55 66.78
N SER A 259 -99.06 5.07 65.60
CA SER A 259 -99.94 5.84 64.68
C SER A 259 -99.19 6.57 63.54
N SER A 260 -99.84 6.58 62.35
CA SER A 260 -99.77 7.52 61.21
C SER A 260 -98.51 7.62 60.32
N LEU A 261 -98.61 6.93 59.17
CA LEU A 261 -98.65 7.40 57.78
C LEU A 261 -97.84 8.63 57.28
N ASN A 262 -97.28 8.40 56.08
CA ASN A 262 -96.87 9.30 54.98
C ASN A 262 -95.42 9.83 55.02
N LEU A 263 -94.54 9.27 54.18
CA LEU A 263 -94.32 9.58 52.74
C LEU A 263 -93.51 10.86 52.55
N ARG A 264 -92.23 10.73 52.18
CA ARG A 264 -91.65 11.49 51.06
C ARG A 264 -90.28 10.96 50.61
N GLU A 265 -90.19 10.73 49.30
CA GLU A 265 -88.98 10.56 48.50
C GLU A 265 -88.12 11.84 48.44
N THR A 266 -86.79 11.65 48.35
CA THR A 266 -85.76 12.49 47.68
C THR A 266 -84.48 11.63 47.70
N ASN A 267 -83.94 11.03 46.61
CA ASN A 267 -83.31 11.59 45.40
C ASN A 267 -82.33 12.75 45.66
N LEU A 268 -81.22 12.76 44.90
CA LEU A 268 -80.00 13.59 44.94
C LEU A 268 -78.90 13.12 45.91
N GLU A 269 -77.62 13.07 45.56
CA GLU A 269 -76.94 13.26 44.28
C GLU A 269 -75.49 12.75 44.45
N SER A 270 -74.93 12.27 43.35
CA SER A 270 -73.51 12.02 43.13
C SER A 270 -72.64 13.23 43.52
N LEU A 271 -71.57 13.00 44.29
CA LEU A 271 -70.37 13.84 44.21
C LEU A 271 -69.15 13.01 43.80
N PRO A 272 -68.27 13.55 42.96
CA PRO A 272 -67.19 12.80 42.34
C PRO A 272 -66.04 12.61 43.34
N LEU A 273 -65.48 11.40 43.41
CA LEU A 273 -64.12 11.24 43.90
C LEU A 273 -63.21 11.95 42.89
N ILE A 274 -62.52 12.97 43.37
CA ILE A 274 -61.48 13.69 42.66
C ILE A 274 -60.36 12.69 42.40
N ASP A 275 -60.21 12.31 41.13
CA ASP A 275 -59.10 11.53 40.65
C ASP A 275 -57.86 12.43 40.62
N THR A 276 -56.97 12.27 41.59
CA THR A 276 -55.68 12.95 41.58
C THR A 276 -54.71 12.12 40.74
N HIS A 277 -54.90 12.09 39.42
CA HIS A 277 -53.83 11.68 38.50
C HIS A 277 -52.76 12.78 38.51
N SER A 278 -51.72 12.59 39.33
CA SER A 278 -50.50 13.37 39.22
C SER A 278 -49.79 12.95 37.93
N LYS A 279 -50.06 13.65 36.83
CA LYS A 279 -49.30 13.49 35.57
C LYS A 279 -47.84 13.84 35.85
N ARG A 280 -46.96 12.84 35.88
CA ARG A 280 -45.51 13.05 35.87
C ARG A 280 -45.03 13.02 34.43
N THR A 281 -44.61 14.18 33.92
CA THR A 281 -43.93 14.26 32.64
C THR A 281 -42.47 13.84 32.81
N LEU A 282 -42.01 12.86 32.03
CA LEU A 282 -40.62 12.41 32.02
C LEU A 282 -39.86 13.16 30.93
N LEU A 283 -38.78 13.83 31.33
CA LEU A 283 -37.83 14.47 30.40
C LEU A 283 -36.61 13.58 30.25
N ILE A 284 -36.48 12.91 29.11
CA ILE A 284 -35.32 12.10 28.78
C ILE A 284 -34.31 12.97 28.05
N LYS A 285 -33.15 13.16 28.67
CA LYS A 285 -31.99 13.82 28.07
C LYS A 285 -30.98 12.76 27.65
N THR A 286 -30.72 12.68 26.36
CA THR A 286 -29.66 11.84 25.81
C THR A 286 -28.48 12.73 25.45
N VAL A 287 -27.33 12.45 26.06
CA VAL A 287 -26.10 13.23 25.88
C VAL A 287 -25.07 12.32 25.22
N GLU A 288 -24.64 12.69 24.02
CA GLU A 288 -23.60 11.96 23.28
C GLU A 288 -22.25 12.65 23.50
N THR A 289 -21.28 11.90 24.03
CA THR A 289 -19.93 12.40 24.34
C THR A 289 -18.88 11.65 23.54
N ARG A 290 -17.94 12.40 22.93
CA ARG A 290 -16.73 11.85 22.30
C ARG A 290 -15.52 12.58 22.91
N ASP A 291 -14.53 11.82 23.35
CA ASP A 291 -13.29 12.34 23.98
C ASP A 291 -13.55 13.31 25.16
N GLY A 292 -14.61 13.08 25.93
CA GLY A 292 -14.94 13.88 27.12
C GLY A 292 -15.62 15.23 26.83
N GLN A 293 -15.92 15.58 25.57
CA GLN A 293 -16.75 16.73 25.22
C GLN A 293 -18.12 16.30 24.71
N VAL A 294 -19.16 17.04 25.14
CA VAL A 294 -20.55 16.84 24.69
C VAL A 294 -20.69 17.36 23.27
N ILE A 295 -20.97 16.47 22.33
CA ILE A 295 -21.06 16.79 20.90
C ILE A 295 -22.50 16.93 20.42
N ASN A 296 -23.48 16.38 21.16
CA ASN A 296 -24.90 16.56 20.86
C ASN A 296 -25.75 16.37 22.11
N GLU A 297 -26.73 17.27 22.32
CA GLU A 297 -27.73 17.18 23.38
C GLU A 297 -29.12 17.30 22.73
N THR A 298 -29.91 16.23 22.81
CA THR A 298 -31.30 16.23 22.33
C THR A 298 -32.23 15.91 23.49
N SER A 299 -33.25 16.74 23.68
CA SER A 299 -34.29 16.56 24.70
C SER A 299 -35.61 16.22 24.02
N GLN A 300 -36.20 15.08 24.35
CA GLN A 300 -37.54 14.70 23.90
C GLN A 300 -38.52 14.70 25.08
N HIS A 301 -39.67 15.34 24.87
CA HIS A 301 -40.81 15.31 25.79
C HIS A 301 -41.66 14.09 25.47
N HIS A 302 -41.88 13.22 26.44
CA HIS A 302 -42.86 12.14 26.33
C HIS A 302 -44.02 12.45 27.26
N ASP A 303 -45.17 12.78 26.67
CA ASP A 303 -46.44 12.83 27.38
C ASP A 303 -47.09 11.47 27.20
N ASP A 304 -47.05 10.63 28.23
CA ASP A 304 -47.82 9.38 28.27
C ASP A 304 -49.32 9.74 28.21
N LEU A 305 -49.94 9.45 27.06
CA LEU A 305 -51.38 9.33 26.92
C LEU A 305 -51.74 7.92 27.41
N GLU A 306 -52.41 7.84 28.57
CA GLU A 306 -53.14 6.64 29.02
C GLU A 306 -54.09 6.10 27.94
#